data_AF-A0A4Q8TVQ8-F1
#
_entry.id   AF-A0A4Q8TVQ8-F1
#
_cell.length_a   1.000
_cell.length_b   1.000
_cell.length_c   1.000
_cell.angle_alpha   90.00
_cell.angle_beta   90.00
_cell.angle_gamma   90.00
#
_symmetry.space_group_name_H-M   'P 1'
#
loop_
_entity.id
_entity.type
_entity.pdbx_description
1 polymer ?
#
loop_
_entity_poly.entity_id
_entity_poly.type
_entity_poly.pdbx_seq_one_letter_code
_entity_poly.pdbx_strand_id
1 'polypeptide(L)'
;MEKLNGFHSLYHTGRRRSRRFVSKRSVAAVRFWRSLTFSQRCYFIASCMLLVWMYSDFESKIYDIVMYAFVLSGITKEVWPRFMIIWHSLPGKAFILFIYAVIANFALASASGMVNDVSGVSAGALPYSHNFALILMMPTWFFLTSIFALVIVTLLTPVYLMTLLALKPIGVRRFWHAPEYRFVFTTALVRYLWTLALLWELILLAAQVGLVGSMGDDKESTDALSFERASQAITSEIVKAGTKAGNVPSNAPPEMLTAPQVDEVNIPLIVDNVLAANNVKPKSTQEADIKATIEDINTASDDLEAEIDALWKGAKDKNIAFKRSQRRLLANFIYEFEADSRSRCAHSPDTRVIELNDYELLEISKDDSEENELGYNYVVVACQSAAIGNKSTGSQSSEVQNAEP
;
A
#
# COMPACT_ATOMS: atom_id res chain seq x y z
N MET A 1 -30.79 -14.02 68.07
CA MET A 1 -30.25 -12.82 67.39
C MET A 1 -28.72 -12.68 67.57
N GLU A 2 -27.93 -13.75 67.51
CA GLU A 2 -26.46 -13.69 67.66
C GLU A 2 -25.71 -13.92 66.34
N LYS A 3 -26.31 -14.66 65.40
CA LYS A 3 -25.66 -14.97 64.11
C LYS A 3 -25.61 -13.78 63.14
N LEU A 4 -26.42 -12.73 63.31
CA LEU A 4 -26.40 -11.54 62.44
C LEU A 4 -25.26 -10.55 62.74
N ASN A 5 -24.75 -10.51 63.99
CA ASN A 5 -23.69 -9.57 64.37
C ASN A 5 -22.28 -10.02 63.96
N GLY A 6 -22.07 -11.33 63.74
CA GLY A 6 -20.81 -11.88 63.24
C GLY A 6 -20.54 -11.56 61.77
N PHE A 7 -21.58 -11.60 60.92
CA PHE A 7 -21.43 -11.30 59.49
C PHE A 7 -21.16 -9.82 59.22
N HIS A 8 -21.70 -8.90 60.03
CA HIS A 8 -21.44 -7.47 59.87
C HIS A 8 -20.00 -7.09 60.24
N SER A 9 -19.39 -7.72 61.25
CA SER A 9 -17.98 -7.44 61.61
C SER A 9 -16.99 -8.03 60.59
N LEU A 10 -17.30 -9.19 60.01
CA LEU A 10 -16.48 -9.82 58.98
C LEU A 10 -16.52 -9.03 57.66
N TYR A 11 -17.69 -8.47 57.29
CA TYR A 11 -17.86 -7.61 56.12
C TYR A 11 -17.05 -6.30 56.22
N HIS A 12 -17.07 -5.63 57.38
CA HIS A 12 -16.28 -4.40 57.59
C HIS A 12 -14.78 -4.65 57.67
N THR A 13 -14.36 -5.81 58.20
CA THR A 13 -12.95 -6.17 58.30
C THR A 13 -12.36 -6.55 56.94
N GLY A 14 -13.12 -7.28 56.10
CA GLY A 14 -12.76 -7.55 54.70
C GLY A 14 -12.67 -6.28 53.85
N ARG A 15 -13.61 -5.35 54.01
CA ARG A 15 -13.65 -4.08 53.28
C ARG A 15 -12.47 -3.16 53.62
N ARG A 16 -12.01 -3.13 54.89
CA ARG A 16 -10.82 -2.36 55.32
C ARG A 16 -9.51 -2.98 54.82
N ARG A 17 -9.41 -4.31 54.76
CA ARG A 17 -8.22 -5.01 54.24
C ARG A 17 -8.10 -4.87 52.72
N SER A 18 -9.22 -4.93 52.01
CA SER A 18 -9.28 -4.71 50.55
C SER A 18 -8.93 -3.26 50.18
N ARG A 19 -9.45 -2.25 50.90
CA ARG A 19 -9.04 -0.84 50.69
C ARG A 19 -7.55 -0.58 50.93
N ARG A 20 -6.92 -1.22 51.91
CA ARG A 20 -5.46 -1.09 52.15
C ARG A 20 -4.62 -1.77 51.06
N PHE A 21 -5.07 -2.91 50.52
CA PHE A 21 -4.40 -3.58 49.41
C PHE A 21 -4.52 -2.80 48.10
N VAL A 22 -5.70 -2.29 47.78
CA VAL A 22 -5.94 -1.42 46.61
C VAL A 22 -5.15 -0.12 46.74
N SER A 23 -5.09 0.49 47.92
CA SER A 23 -4.29 1.70 48.18
C SER A 23 -2.79 1.46 48.02
N LYS A 24 -2.22 0.36 48.53
CA LYS A 24 -0.78 0.08 48.35
C LYS A 24 -0.41 -0.23 46.90
N ARG A 25 -1.25 -1.01 46.18
CA ARG A 25 -1.05 -1.30 44.75
C ARG A 25 -1.24 -0.07 43.86
N SER A 26 -2.22 0.79 44.15
CA SER A 26 -2.40 2.04 43.39
C SER A 26 -1.23 3.01 43.61
N VAL A 27 -0.67 3.09 44.82
CA VAL A 27 0.54 3.90 45.09
C VAL A 27 1.78 3.35 44.37
N ALA A 28 1.90 2.03 44.19
CA ALA A 28 2.96 1.44 43.39
C ALA A 28 2.77 1.70 41.89
N ALA A 29 1.55 1.56 41.38
CA ALA A 29 1.20 1.85 39.98
C ALA A 29 1.41 3.33 39.62
N VAL A 30 1.02 4.25 40.50
CA VAL A 30 1.22 5.70 40.30
C VAL A 30 2.72 6.06 40.30
N ARG A 31 3.52 5.44 41.18
CA ARG A 31 4.98 5.63 41.17
C ARG A 31 5.63 5.07 39.91
N PHE A 32 5.19 3.90 39.45
CA PHE A 32 5.63 3.33 38.17
C PHE A 32 5.29 4.29 37.03
N TRP A 33 4.02 4.68 36.87
CA TRP A 33 3.55 5.59 35.83
C TRP A 33 4.32 6.93 35.79
N ARG A 34 4.57 7.53 36.95
CA ARG A 34 5.34 8.77 37.06
C ARG A 34 6.80 8.60 36.66
N SER A 35 7.37 7.40 36.83
CA SER A 35 8.75 7.11 36.44
C SER A 35 8.96 6.87 34.94
N LEU A 36 7.88 6.60 34.19
CA LEU A 36 7.96 6.44 32.73
C LEU A 36 8.08 7.81 32.04
N THR A 37 8.89 7.88 30.98
CA THR A 37 8.95 9.03 30.09
C THR A 37 7.65 9.19 29.31
N PHE A 38 7.42 10.37 28.72
CA PHE A 38 6.22 10.61 27.92
C PHE A 38 6.04 9.57 26.81
N SER A 39 7.09 9.30 26.03
CA SER A 39 7.04 8.30 24.95
C SER A 39 6.78 6.89 25.46
N GLN A 40 7.37 6.51 26.60
CA GLN A 40 7.09 5.21 27.23
C GLN A 40 5.62 5.08 27.68
N ARG A 41 5.00 6.16 28.15
CA ARG A 41 3.57 6.15 28.49
C ARG A 41 2.71 5.95 27.26
N CYS A 42 3.04 6.60 26.14
CA CYS A 42 2.33 6.42 24.88
C CYS A 42 2.36 4.97 24.40
N TYR A 43 3.55 4.33 24.38
CA TYR A 43 3.67 2.92 24.01
C TYR A 43 2.95 2.00 24.99
N PHE A 44 3.01 2.29 26.29
CA PHE A 44 2.32 1.50 27.30
C PHE A 44 0.79 1.58 27.15
N ILE A 45 0.24 2.77 26.91
CA ILE A 45 -1.19 2.96 26.63
C ILE A 45 -1.59 2.18 25.38
N ALA A 46 -0.84 2.31 24.28
CA ALA A 46 -1.11 1.58 23.05
C ALA A 46 -1.06 0.06 23.26
N SER A 47 -0.08 -0.45 24.00
CA SER A 47 -0.01 -1.88 24.36
C SER A 47 -1.16 -2.34 25.25
N CYS A 48 -1.61 -1.52 26.20
CA CYS A 48 -2.81 -1.82 26.97
C CYS A 48 -4.07 -1.84 26.10
N MET A 49 -4.17 -0.93 25.12
CA MET A 49 -5.26 -0.91 24.15
C MET A 49 -5.24 -2.19 23.29
N LEU A 50 -4.08 -2.56 22.74
CA LEU A 50 -3.93 -3.81 21.98
C LEU A 50 -4.40 -5.04 22.77
N LEU A 51 -4.07 -5.11 24.07
CA LEU A 51 -4.56 -6.19 24.92
C LEU A 51 -6.08 -6.16 25.07
N VAL A 52 -6.69 -4.99 25.26
CA VAL A 52 -8.15 -4.86 25.34
C VAL A 52 -8.81 -5.31 24.04
N TRP A 53 -8.26 -4.92 22.89
CA TRP A 53 -8.73 -5.36 21.58
C TRP A 53 -8.65 -6.88 21.43
N MET A 54 -7.57 -7.51 21.89
CA MET A 54 -7.42 -8.98 21.86
C MET A 54 -8.43 -9.73 22.75
N TYR A 55 -8.95 -9.10 23.82
CA TYR A 55 -9.89 -9.74 24.75
C TYR A 55 -11.35 -9.40 24.49
N SER A 56 -11.60 -8.27 23.84
CA SER A 56 -12.93 -7.74 23.58
C SER A 56 -12.98 -7.47 22.08
N ASP A 57 -13.70 -8.29 21.33
CA ASP A 57 -13.88 -8.22 19.87
C ASP A 57 -14.55 -6.90 19.42
N PHE A 58 -13.90 -5.77 19.69
CA PHE A 58 -14.33 -4.43 19.32
C PHE A 58 -13.86 -4.15 17.90
N GLU A 59 -14.67 -4.52 16.92
CA GLU A 59 -14.44 -4.18 15.51
C GLU A 59 -14.80 -2.71 15.22
N SER A 60 -14.00 -1.76 15.72
CA SER A 60 -14.21 -0.34 15.44
C SER A 60 -12.95 0.34 14.89
N LYS A 61 -13.06 0.93 13.70
CA LYS A 61 -11.93 1.63 13.06
C LYS A 61 -11.44 2.84 13.82
N ILE A 62 -12.31 3.49 14.59
CA ILE A 62 -11.94 4.62 15.45
C ILE A 62 -10.96 4.17 16.53
N TYR A 63 -11.16 2.97 17.09
CA TYR A 63 -10.27 2.42 18.10
C TYR A 63 -8.85 2.18 17.56
N ASP A 64 -8.76 1.56 16.38
CA ASP A 64 -7.49 1.32 15.68
C ASP A 64 -6.74 2.63 15.45
N ILE A 65 -7.43 3.66 14.93
CA ILE A 65 -6.85 4.98 14.68
C ILE A 65 -6.31 5.61 15.98
N VAL A 66 -7.08 5.57 17.08
CA VAL A 66 -6.65 6.14 18.36
C VAL A 66 -5.43 5.39 18.91
N MET A 67 -5.41 4.07 18.80
CA MET A 67 -4.28 3.23 19.22
C MET A 67 -3.01 3.60 18.46
N TYR A 68 -3.05 3.63 17.13
CA TYR A 68 -1.90 4.00 16.31
C TYR A 68 -1.49 5.46 16.48
N ALA A 69 -2.43 6.38 16.75
CA ALA A 69 -2.13 7.77 17.05
C ALA A 69 -1.29 7.95 18.33
N PHE A 70 -1.53 7.15 19.37
CA PHE A 70 -0.66 7.15 20.56
C PHE A 70 0.76 6.70 20.23
N VAL A 71 0.92 5.65 19.43
CA VAL A 71 2.24 5.16 19.00
C VAL A 71 2.95 6.24 18.18
N LEU A 72 2.26 6.83 17.19
CA LEU A 72 2.81 7.89 16.34
C LEU A 72 3.24 9.11 17.15
N SER A 73 2.45 9.51 18.16
CA SER A 73 2.79 10.59 19.08
C SER A 73 4.05 10.29 19.89
N GLY A 74 4.18 9.04 20.37
CA GLY A 74 5.36 8.55 21.08
C GLY A 74 6.62 8.62 20.24
N ILE A 75 6.56 8.13 18.99
CA ILE A 75 7.67 8.15 18.04
C ILE A 75 8.03 9.59 17.66
N THR A 76 7.03 10.41 17.33
CA THR A 76 7.25 11.81 16.95
C THR A 76 8.03 12.53 18.04
N LYS A 77 7.67 12.33 19.32
CA LYS A 77 8.38 12.95 20.44
C LYS A 77 9.84 12.49 20.57
N GLU A 78 10.15 11.24 20.22
CA GLU A 78 11.50 10.66 20.26
C GLU A 78 12.36 11.09 19.05
N VAL A 79 11.76 11.17 17.86
CA VAL A 79 12.44 11.51 16.61
C VAL A 79 12.63 13.02 16.47
N TRP A 80 11.70 13.84 16.96
CA TRP A 80 11.75 15.30 16.88
C TRP A 80 13.10 15.94 17.25
N PRO A 81 13.71 15.66 18.42
CA PRO A 81 15.00 16.26 18.75
C PRO A 81 16.14 15.85 17.81
N ARG A 82 16.11 14.62 17.27
CA ARG A 82 17.10 14.15 16.30
C ARG A 82 16.93 14.84 14.96
N PHE A 83 15.67 14.96 14.53
CA PHE A 83 15.31 15.72 13.34
C PHE A 83 15.79 17.16 13.45
N MET A 84 15.60 17.83 14.59
CA MET A 84 16.08 19.20 14.79
C MET A 84 17.60 19.34 14.65
N ILE A 85 18.37 18.37 15.14
CA ILE A 85 19.84 18.37 14.96
C ILE A 85 20.20 18.28 13.47
N ILE A 86 19.54 17.41 12.71
CA ILE A 86 19.74 17.25 11.27
C ILE A 86 19.31 18.54 10.53
N TRP A 87 18.13 19.07 10.85
CA TRP A 87 17.57 20.27 10.25
C TRP A 87 18.42 21.52 10.50
N HIS A 88 19.06 21.64 11.67
CA HIS A 88 19.95 22.77 11.94
C HIS A 88 21.31 22.64 11.25
N SER A 89 21.69 21.44 10.82
CA SER A 89 22.92 21.21 10.07
C SER A 89 22.78 21.65 8.60
N LEU A 90 23.82 22.30 8.06
CA LEU A 90 23.91 22.64 6.62
C LEU A 90 23.70 21.43 5.69
N PRO A 91 24.41 20.30 5.87
CA PRO A 91 24.20 19.13 4.99
C PRO A 91 22.82 18.51 5.16
N GLY A 92 22.25 18.53 6.36
CA GLY A 92 20.92 17.99 6.61
C GLY A 92 19.81 18.78 5.92
N LYS A 93 19.90 20.12 5.91
CA LYS A 93 18.95 20.96 5.13
C LYS A 93 19.01 20.65 3.64
N ALA A 94 20.21 20.60 3.07
CA ALA A 94 20.39 20.31 1.65
C ALA A 94 19.81 18.93 1.29
N PHE A 95 20.07 17.92 2.12
CA PHE A 95 19.54 16.57 1.93
C PHE A 95 18.01 16.50 2.02
N ILE A 96 17.40 17.14 3.03
CA ILE A 96 15.94 17.17 3.19
C ILE A 96 15.30 17.87 1.99
N LEU A 97 15.84 19.03 1.56
CA LEU A 97 15.33 19.75 0.39
C LEU A 97 15.45 18.95 -0.91
N PHE A 98 16.54 18.19 -1.07
CA PHE A 98 16.68 17.29 -2.21
C PHE A 98 15.58 16.22 -2.24
N ILE A 99 15.30 15.56 -1.11
CA ILE A 99 14.20 14.59 -1.02
C ILE A 99 12.85 15.24 -1.34
N TYR A 100 12.58 16.43 -0.78
CA TYR A 100 11.33 17.15 -1.08
C TYR A 100 11.21 17.52 -2.56
N ALA A 101 12.31 17.87 -3.23
CA ALA A 101 12.31 18.12 -4.68
C ALA A 101 11.95 16.85 -5.47
N VAL A 102 12.48 15.69 -5.08
CA VAL A 102 12.12 14.40 -5.70
C VAL A 102 10.63 14.10 -5.51
N ILE A 103 10.11 14.25 -4.28
CA ILE A 103 8.69 14.02 -3.98
C ILE A 103 7.79 15.00 -4.76
N ALA A 104 8.17 16.27 -4.86
CA ALA A 104 7.42 17.27 -5.61
C ALA A 104 7.33 16.93 -7.10
N ASN A 105 8.43 16.46 -7.71
CA ASN A 105 8.42 16.01 -9.10
C ASN A 105 7.53 14.78 -9.31
N PHE A 106 7.50 13.86 -8.35
CA PHE A 106 6.59 12.72 -8.42
C PHE A 106 5.13 13.15 -8.29
N ALA A 107 4.81 14.07 -7.37
CA ALA A 107 3.47 14.62 -7.23
C ALA A 107 3.01 15.34 -8.50
N LEU A 108 3.90 16.10 -9.15
CA LEU A 108 3.66 16.73 -10.46
C LEU A 108 3.36 15.71 -11.56
N ALA A 109 4.20 14.68 -11.69
CA ALA A 109 3.98 13.62 -12.68
C ALA A 109 2.67 12.87 -12.43
N SER A 110 2.35 12.57 -11.17
CA SER A 110 1.13 11.87 -10.77
C SER A 110 -0.14 12.71 -11.04
N ALA A 111 -0.09 14.03 -10.85
CA ALA A 111 -1.21 14.91 -11.18
C ALA A 111 -1.41 15.03 -12.69
N SER A 112 -0.33 15.14 -13.48
CA SER A 112 -0.38 15.10 -14.94
C SER A 112 -0.99 13.80 -15.46
N GLY A 113 -0.58 12.65 -14.89
CA GLY A 113 -1.18 11.36 -15.21
C GLY A 113 -2.69 11.31 -14.92
N MET A 114 -3.14 11.86 -13.78
CA MET A 114 -4.57 11.92 -13.45
C MET A 114 -5.38 12.75 -14.45
N VAL A 115 -4.85 13.89 -14.92
CA VAL A 115 -5.54 14.72 -15.92
C VAL A 115 -5.62 13.99 -17.25
N ASN A 116 -4.51 13.40 -17.71
CA ASN A 116 -4.49 12.62 -18.97
C ASN A 116 -5.48 11.45 -18.94
N ASP A 117 -5.55 10.72 -17.82
CA ASP A 117 -6.48 9.60 -17.63
C ASP A 117 -7.95 10.03 -17.71
N VAL A 118 -8.27 11.26 -17.28
CA VAL A 118 -9.65 11.76 -17.24
C VAL A 118 -10.06 12.40 -18.56
N SER A 119 -9.22 13.27 -19.13
CA SER A 119 -9.57 14.03 -20.33
C SER A 119 -9.20 13.33 -21.64
N GLY A 120 -8.33 12.31 -21.60
CA GLY A 120 -7.80 11.63 -22.79
C GLY A 120 -6.80 12.47 -23.59
N VAL A 121 -6.46 13.68 -23.13
CA VAL A 121 -5.52 14.60 -23.79
C VAL A 121 -4.40 15.01 -22.86
N SER A 122 -3.33 15.60 -23.41
CA SER A 122 -2.19 16.06 -22.61
C SER A 122 -2.58 17.12 -21.58
N ALA A 123 -2.20 16.90 -20.32
CA ALA A 123 -2.39 17.82 -19.19
C ALA A 123 -1.71 19.18 -19.42
N GLY A 124 -0.74 19.25 -20.34
CA GLY A 124 -0.13 20.51 -20.75
C GLY A 124 -1.12 21.49 -21.40
N ALA A 125 -2.21 20.98 -21.99
CA ALA A 125 -3.29 21.81 -22.55
C ALA A 125 -4.32 22.25 -21.50
N LEU A 126 -4.28 21.70 -20.27
CA LEU A 126 -5.22 21.99 -19.19
C LEU A 126 -4.48 22.49 -17.93
N PRO A 127 -3.91 23.71 -17.96
CA PRO A 127 -3.11 24.23 -16.86
C PRO A 127 -3.89 24.39 -15.54
N TYR A 128 -5.19 24.71 -15.57
CA TYR A 128 -5.96 24.88 -14.34
C TYR A 128 -6.28 23.53 -13.69
N SER A 129 -6.65 22.54 -14.49
CA SER A 129 -6.98 21.19 -14.06
C SER A 129 -5.74 20.44 -13.57
N HIS A 130 -4.59 20.68 -14.19
CA HIS A 130 -3.31 20.18 -13.67
C HIS A 130 -3.02 20.71 -12.26
N ASN A 131 -3.20 22.02 -12.03
CA ASN A 131 -3.02 22.62 -10.71
C ASN A 131 -4.08 22.15 -9.69
N PHE A 132 -5.31 21.94 -10.13
CA PHE A 132 -6.37 21.38 -9.29
C PHE A 132 -6.08 19.93 -8.89
N ALA A 133 -5.65 19.09 -9.83
CA ALA A 133 -5.23 17.71 -9.57
C ALA A 133 -4.06 17.65 -8.57
N LEU A 134 -3.10 18.59 -8.66
CA LEU A 134 -2.05 18.74 -7.65
C LEU A 134 -2.61 19.02 -6.26
N ILE A 135 -3.59 19.93 -6.14
CA ILE A 135 -4.22 20.25 -4.85
C ILE A 135 -4.95 19.03 -4.27
N LEU A 136 -5.62 18.24 -5.11
CA LEU A 136 -6.29 17.00 -4.68
C LEU A 136 -5.30 15.93 -4.19
N MET A 137 -4.11 15.86 -4.78
CA MET A 137 -3.11 14.82 -4.50
C MET A 137 -2.11 15.21 -3.41
N MET A 138 -1.82 16.50 -3.23
CA MET A 138 -0.79 17.00 -2.33
C MET A 138 -0.97 16.55 -0.87
N PRO A 139 -2.18 16.55 -0.27
CA PRO A 139 -2.35 16.10 1.10
C PRO A 139 -1.91 14.65 1.29
N THR A 140 -2.29 13.76 0.37
CA THR A 140 -1.87 12.35 0.38
C THR A 140 -0.36 12.23 0.37
N TRP A 141 0.31 12.89 -0.57
CA TRP A 141 1.77 12.86 -0.69
C TRP A 141 2.45 13.38 0.56
N PHE A 142 2.00 14.52 1.09
CA PHE A 142 2.59 15.16 2.26
C PHE A 142 2.47 14.29 3.52
N PHE A 143 1.28 13.78 3.83
CA PHE A 143 1.06 12.96 5.02
C PHE A 143 1.77 11.62 4.91
N LEU A 144 1.66 10.95 3.76
CA LEU A 144 2.19 9.61 3.58
C LEU A 144 3.71 9.59 3.62
N THR A 145 4.37 10.51 2.89
CA THR A 145 5.84 10.60 2.89
C THR A 145 6.40 11.03 4.24
N SER A 146 5.70 11.91 4.97
CA SER A 146 6.14 12.35 6.31
C SER A 146 6.10 11.22 7.33
N ILE A 147 5.00 10.44 7.36
CA ILE A 147 4.88 9.30 8.26
C ILE A 147 5.88 8.20 7.86
N PHE A 148 6.04 7.95 6.55
CA PHE A 148 7.01 6.98 6.02
C PHE A 148 8.45 7.32 6.41
N ALA A 149 8.86 8.59 6.25
CA ALA A 149 10.18 9.04 6.66
C ALA A 149 10.40 8.86 8.17
N LEU A 150 9.39 9.18 8.98
CA LEU A 150 9.45 9.01 10.43
C LEU A 150 9.61 7.54 10.84
N VAL A 151 8.90 6.62 10.17
CA VAL A 151 9.01 5.16 10.39
C VAL A 151 10.36 4.62 9.90
N ILE A 152 10.88 5.08 8.75
CA ILE A 152 12.20 4.66 8.28
C ILE A 152 13.30 5.05 9.27
N VAL A 153 13.27 6.29 9.77
CA VAL A 153 14.29 6.76 10.73
C VAL A 153 14.29 5.92 12.01
N THR A 154 13.12 5.47 12.48
CA THR A 154 13.07 4.55 13.63
C THR A 154 13.55 3.15 13.30
N LEU A 155 13.22 2.61 12.12
CA LEU A 155 13.69 1.30 11.65
C LEU A 155 15.22 1.25 11.43
N LEU A 156 15.85 2.39 11.11
CA LEU A 156 17.30 2.50 10.99
C LEU A 156 18.03 2.57 12.35
N THR A 157 17.32 2.84 13.45
CA THR A 157 17.92 2.94 14.78
C THR A 157 18.59 1.63 15.29
N PRO A 158 18.02 0.42 15.13
CA PRO A 158 18.73 -0.82 15.45
C PRO A 158 19.93 -1.10 14.53
N VAL A 159 19.86 -0.71 13.25
CA VAL A 159 21.00 -0.84 12.33
C VAL A 159 22.17 0.00 12.83
N TYR A 160 21.89 1.25 13.21
CA TYR A 160 22.87 2.13 13.85
C TYR A 160 23.48 1.52 15.13
N LEU A 161 22.66 0.84 15.94
CA LEU A 161 23.12 0.11 17.11
C LEU A 161 24.06 -1.05 16.77
N MET A 162 23.70 -1.86 15.78
CA MET A 162 24.52 -2.99 15.34
C MET A 162 25.86 -2.50 14.80
N THR A 163 25.87 -1.38 14.06
CA THR A 163 27.10 -0.71 13.63
C THR A 163 27.95 -0.26 14.81
N LEU A 164 27.36 0.35 15.84
CA LEU A 164 28.10 0.72 17.07
C LEU A 164 28.63 -0.51 17.81
N LEU A 165 27.90 -1.62 17.83
CA LEU A 165 28.34 -2.87 18.43
C LEU A 165 29.52 -3.48 17.65
N ALA A 166 29.49 -3.40 16.31
CA ALA A 166 30.59 -3.80 15.45
C ALA A 166 31.82 -2.88 15.56
N LEU A 167 31.63 -1.61 15.90
CA LEU A 167 32.70 -0.63 16.15
C LEU A 167 33.25 -0.70 17.60
N LYS A 168 32.58 -1.43 18.50
CA LYS A 168 33.03 -1.67 19.87
C LYS A 168 34.45 -2.28 19.98
N PRO A 169 34.86 -3.28 19.17
CA PRO A 169 36.24 -3.76 19.16
C PRO A 169 37.28 -2.68 18.78
N ILE A 170 36.86 -1.61 18.10
CA ILE A 170 37.73 -0.51 17.63
C ILE A 170 37.85 0.62 18.68
N GLY A 171 37.17 0.49 19.83
CA GLY A 171 37.36 1.38 20.99
C GLY A 171 36.49 2.65 21.01
N VAL A 172 35.51 2.78 20.12
CA VAL A 172 34.61 3.95 20.08
C VAL A 172 33.55 3.82 21.19
N ARG A 173 33.76 4.50 22.33
CA ARG A 173 32.78 4.59 23.43
C ARG A 173 31.78 5.72 23.20
N ARG A 174 30.91 5.60 22.19
CA ARG A 174 29.74 6.50 22.06
C ARG A 174 28.57 5.86 22.80
N PHE A 175 28.23 6.38 23.99
CA PHE A 175 27.07 5.87 24.74
C PHE A 175 25.77 6.22 24.02
N TRP A 176 24.94 5.20 23.84
CA TRP A 176 23.79 5.19 22.96
C TRP A 176 22.56 5.91 23.53
N HIS A 177 22.48 6.18 24.84
CA HIS A 177 21.27 6.72 25.51
C HIS A 177 21.56 7.86 26.49
N ALA A 178 20.60 8.78 26.61
CA ALA A 178 20.55 9.72 27.72
C ALA A 178 20.37 8.95 29.04
N PRO A 179 21.03 9.37 30.13
CA PRO A 179 21.07 8.64 31.42
C PRO A 179 19.70 8.49 32.12
N GLU A 180 18.63 9.04 31.56
CA GLU A 180 17.28 9.08 32.14
C GLU A 180 16.42 7.82 31.83
N TYR A 181 16.85 6.92 30.94
CA TYR A 181 16.07 5.73 30.58
C TYR A 181 16.27 4.57 31.56
N ARG A 182 15.24 4.27 32.36
CA ARG A 182 15.28 3.14 33.33
C ARG A 182 15.07 1.76 32.71
N PHE A 183 14.19 1.65 31.71
CA PHE A 183 13.79 0.37 31.08
C PHE A 183 14.16 0.32 29.60
N VAL A 184 15.46 0.35 29.30
CA VAL A 184 15.99 0.53 27.95
C VAL A 184 15.60 -0.61 27.00
N PHE A 185 15.91 -1.85 27.37
CA PHE A 185 15.72 -3.01 26.47
C PHE A 185 14.25 -3.32 26.19
N THR A 186 13.41 -3.33 27.22
CA THR A 186 11.98 -3.64 27.06
C THR A 186 11.26 -2.56 26.27
N THR A 187 11.57 -1.29 26.53
CA THR A 187 11.02 -0.17 25.74
C THR A 187 11.49 -0.25 24.29
N ALA A 188 12.75 -0.61 24.04
CA ALA A 188 13.26 -0.74 22.68
C ALA A 188 12.58 -1.87 21.90
N LEU A 189 12.32 -3.02 22.53
CA LEU A 189 11.62 -4.14 21.89
C LEU A 189 10.16 -3.78 21.59
N VAL A 190 9.43 -3.23 22.57
CA VAL A 190 8.04 -2.80 22.39
C VAL A 190 7.94 -1.73 21.31
N ARG A 191 8.85 -0.76 21.30
CA ARG A 191 8.94 0.25 20.24
C ARG A 191 9.11 -0.42 18.87
N TYR A 192 9.99 -1.41 18.75
CA TYR A 192 10.28 -2.02 17.47
C TYR A 192 9.10 -2.81 16.90
N LEU A 193 8.42 -3.58 17.75
CA LEU A 193 7.18 -4.27 17.38
C LEU A 193 6.11 -3.29 16.89
N TRP A 194 5.93 -2.19 17.63
CA TRP A 194 4.99 -1.14 17.23
C TRP A 194 5.39 -0.41 15.94
N THR A 195 6.68 -0.20 15.69
CA THR A 195 7.14 0.41 14.42
C THR A 195 6.92 -0.50 13.23
N LEU A 196 7.04 -1.82 13.39
CA LEU A 196 6.71 -2.79 12.34
C LEU A 196 5.21 -2.85 12.08
N ALA A 197 4.39 -2.86 13.13
CA ALA A 197 2.93 -2.79 13.00
C ALA A 197 2.49 -1.49 12.29
N LEU A 198 3.09 -0.35 12.66
CA LEU A 198 2.85 0.93 11.96
C LEU A 198 3.34 0.91 10.52
N LEU A 199 4.46 0.27 10.20
CA LEU A 199 4.93 0.14 8.83
C LEU A 199 3.93 -0.65 7.98
N TRP A 200 3.43 -1.77 8.52
CA TRP A 200 2.42 -2.59 7.85
C TRP A 200 1.14 -1.77 7.60
N GLU A 201 0.62 -1.09 8.62
CA GLU A 201 -0.56 -0.23 8.48
C GLU A 201 -0.32 0.90 7.48
N LEU A 202 0.88 1.48 7.47
CA LEU A 202 1.25 2.52 6.52
C LEU A 202 1.29 2.01 5.08
N ILE A 203 1.77 0.78 4.84
CA ILE A 203 1.75 0.15 3.52
C ILE A 203 0.30 -0.09 3.09
N LEU A 204 -0.56 -0.58 3.98
CA LEU A 204 -1.98 -0.76 3.69
C LEU A 204 -2.67 0.58 3.37
N LEU A 205 -2.39 1.64 4.12
CA LEU A 205 -2.89 2.98 3.82
C LEU A 205 -2.35 3.49 2.48
N ALA A 206 -1.06 3.30 2.20
CA ALA A 206 -0.48 3.67 0.91
C ALA A 206 -1.13 2.91 -0.26
N ALA A 207 -1.52 1.65 -0.05
CA ALA A 207 -2.27 0.86 -1.02
C ALA A 207 -3.70 1.39 -1.20
N GLN A 208 -4.39 1.72 -0.10
CA GLN A 208 -5.75 2.28 -0.13
C GLN A 208 -5.84 3.64 -0.82
N VAL A 209 -4.76 4.44 -0.79
CA VAL A 209 -4.72 5.74 -1.50
C VAL A 209 -4.09 5.60 -2.90
N GLY A 210 -3.73 4.38 -3.31
CA GLY A 210 -3.29 4.09 -4.67
C GLY A 210 -1.82 4.41 -4.97
N LEU A 211 -0.99 4.59 -3.94
CA LEU A 211 0.44 4.83 -4.08
C LEU A 211 1.23 3.55 -4.37
N VAL A 212 0.85 2.45 -3.72
CA VAL A 212 1.56 1.16 -3.80
C VAL A 212 0.98 0.26 -4.90
N GLY A 213 -0.33 0.36 -5.18
CA GLY A 213 -1.01 -0.47 -6.18
C GLY A 213 -0.56 -0.23 -7.63
N SER A 214 0.18 0.85 -7.91
CA SER A 214 0.76 1.08 -9.24
C SER A 214 1.98 0.20 -9.55
N MET A 215 2.52 -0.56 -8.59
CA MET A 215 3.72 -1.40 -8.76
C MET A 215 3.43 -2.90 -8.88
N GLY A 216 2.18 -3.34 -8.78
CA GLY A 216 1.84 -4.76 -8.69
C GLY A 216 0.64 -5.24 -9.52
N ASP A 217 0.10 -4.39 -10.39
CA ASP A 217 -1.02 -4.75 -11.28
C ASP A 217 -0.55 -5.26 -12.66
N ASP A 218 0.69 -5.77 -12.76
CA ASP A 218 1.13 -6.60 -13.90
C ASP A 218 1.02 -8.09 -13.55
N LYS A 219 -0.16 -8.51 -13.07
CA LYS A 219 -0.48 -9.95 -12.92
C LYS A 219 -0.53 -10.69 -14.27
N GLU A 220 -0.39 -9.98 -15.39
CA GLU A 220 -0.28 -10.56 -16.73
C GLU A 220 1.15 -11.01 -17.09
N SER A 221 2.19 -10.53 -16.38
CA SER A 221 3.60 -10.83 -16.73
C SER A 221 4.26 -11.93 -15.89
N THR A 222 3.80 -12.18 -14.67
CA THR A 222 4.41 -13.17 -13.75
C THR A 222 4.03 -14.62 -14.03
N ASP A 223 2.84 -14.87 -14.58
CA ASP A 223 2.40 -16.23 -14.90
C ASP A 223 3.08 -16.80 -16.16
N ALA A 224 3.49 -15.94 -17.10
CA ALA A 224 4.24 -16.36 -18.28
C ALA A 224 5.68 -16.78 -17.94
N LEU A 225 6.32 -16.10 -16.99
CA LEU A 225 7.75 -16.28 -16.67
C LEU A 225 8.03 -17.51 -15.77
N SER A 226 7.03 -17.96 -15.01
CA SER A 226 7.12 -19.14 -14.14
C SER A 226 6.90 -20.44 -14.93
N PHE A 227 5.91 -20.44 -15.83
CA PHE A 227 5.62 -21.58 -16.70
C PHE A 227 6.77 -21.86 -17.69
N GLU A 228 7.38 -20.82 -18.27
CA GLU A 228 8.49 -20.99 -19.22
C GLU A 228 9.77 -21.49 -18.54
N ARG A 229 10.06 -21.06 -17.31
CA ARG A 229 11.19 -21.60 -16.52
C ARG A 229 10.95 -23.03 -16.04
N ALA A 230 9.73 -23.37 -15.64
CA ALA A 230 9.38 -24.74 -15.24
C ALA A 230 9.46 -25.71 -16.44
N SER A 231 8.96 -25.28 -17.62
CA SER A 231 9.07 -26.02 -18.88
C SER A 231 10.53 -26.29 -19.28
N GLN A 232 11.40 -25.27 -19.21
CA GLN A 232 12.82 -25.42 -19.54
C GLN A 232 13.57 -26.34 -18.57
N ALA A 233 13.26 -26.28 -17.27
CA ALA A 233 13.88 -27.15 -16.26
C ALA A 233 13.51 -28.62 -16.47
N ILE A 234 12.24 -28.91 -16.74
CA ILE A 234 11.74 -30.28 -16.98
C ILE A 234 12.29 -30.84 -18.31
N THR A 235 12.33 -30.02 -19.37
CA THR A 235 12.92 -30.42 -20.67
C THR A 235 14.39 -30.80 -20.53
N SER A 236 15.14 -30.09 -19.68
CA SER A 236 16.56 -30.38 -19.44
C SER A 236 16.81 -31.70 -18.70
N GLU A 237 15.92 -32.09 -17.78
CA GLU A 237 16.03 -33.36 -17.04
C GLU A 237 15.57 -34.56 -17.88
N ILE A 238 14.57 -34.38 -18.74
CA ILE A 238 14.12 -35.43 -19.70
C ILE A 238 15.21 -35.71 -20.74
N VAL A 239 15.88 -34.67 -21.28
CA VAL A 239 17.01 -34.84 -22.21
C VAL A 239 18.18 -35.55 -21.53
N LYS A 240 18.50 -35.22 -20.27
CA LYS A 240 19.56 -35.91 -19.51
C LYS A 240 19.22 -37.37 -19.20
N ALA A 241 17.95 -37.67 -18.89
CA ALA A 241 17.49 -39.03 -18.62
C ALA A 241 17.47 -39.90 -19.90
N GLY A 242 17.02 -39.34 -21.03
CA GLY A 242 17.03 -40.01 -22.33
C GLY A 242 18.44 -40.30 -22.85
N THR A 243 19.41 -39.41 -22.59
CA THR A 243 20.82 -39.61 -22.98
C THR A 243 21.50 -40.73 -22.17
N LYS A 244 21.06 -40.97 -20.93
CA LYS A 244 21.56 -42.09 -20.09
C LYS A 244 20.92 -43.45 -20.41
N ALA A 245 19.76 -43.46 -21.06
CA ALA A 245 19.02 -44.69 -21.42
C ALA A 245 19.29 -45.19 -22.86
N GLY A 246 20.14 -44.51 -23.63
CA GLY A 246 20.65 -45.00 -24.93
C GLY A 246 19.68 -44.93 -26.12
N ASN A 247 18.55 -44.23 -26.02
CA ASN A 247 17.48 -44.29 -27.03
C ASN A 247 17.26 -43.03 -27.89
N VAL A 248 18.23 -42.11 -27.99
CA VAL A 248 18.19 -41.02 -29.00
C VAL A 248 19.58 -40.84 -29.65
N PRO A 249 19.68 -40.73 -30.99
CA PRO A 249 20.95 -40.53 -31.67
C PRO A 249 21.56 -39.17 -31.31
N SER A 250 22.88 -39.16 -31.06
CA SER A 250 23.67 -37.93 -31.05
C SER A 250 23.55 -37.24 -32.41
N ASN A 251 23.22 -35.93 -32.37
CA ASN A 251 23.33 -34.91 -33.43
C ASN A 251 22.03 -34.56 -34.18
N ALA A 252 21.38 -33.45 -33.78
CA ALA A 252 20.73 -32.51 -34.71
C ALA A 252 20.52 -31.10 -34.08
N PRO A 253 20.75 -29.98 -34.80
CA PRO A 253 20.55 -28.60 -34.34
C PRO A 253 19.06 -28.15 -34.31
N PRO A 254 18.76 -26.94 -33.77
CA PRO A 254 17.48 -26.58 -33.19
C PRO A 254 16.54 -25.95 -34.23
N GLU A 255 15.43 -26.60 -34.53
CA GLU A 255 14.21 -25.94 -35.00
C GLU A 255 13.08 -26.97 -35.03
N MET A 256 11.86 -26.50 -34.73
CA MET A 256 10.60 -27.25 -34.69
C MET A 256 10.32 -28.03 -33.41
N LEU A 257 9.64 -27.39 -32.45
CA LEU A 257 8.56 -28.00 -31.66
C LEU A 257 7.57 -26.90 -31.24
N THR A 258 6.56 -26.76 -32.08
CA THR A 258 5.27 -26.11 -31.86
C THR A 258 4.51 -26.83 -30.74
N ALA A 259 3.73 -26.08 -29.94
CA ALA A 259 2.71 -26.62 -29.02
C ALA A 259 1.72 -27.54 -29.76
N PRO A 260 1.10 -28.57 -29.13
CA PRO A 260 -0.05 -28.32 -28.25
C PRO A 260 -0.27 -29.31 -27.06
N GLN A 261 -0.75 -28.75 -25.93
CA GLN A 261 -1.90 -29.15 -25.09
C GLN A 261 -1.94 -30.52 -24.32
N VAL A 262 -2.49 -30.37 -23.09
CA VAL A 262 -3.24 -31.29 -22.19
C VAL A 262 -2.52 -32.16 -21.13
N ASP A 263 -3.07 -32.05 -19.91
CA ASP A 263 -3.16 -32.97 -18.76
C ASP A 263 -2.06 -33.02 -17.67
N GLU A 264 -2.35 -32.25 -16.61
CA GLU A 264 -2.21 -32.50 -15.16
C GLU A 264 -1.16 -33.55 -14.70
N VAL A 265 0.03 -33.05 -14.32
CA VAL A 265 1.04 -33.85 -13.61
C VAL A 265 0.68 -33.93 -12.13
N ASN A 266 0.19 -35.08 -11.69
CA ASN A 266 -0.22 -35.34 -10.31
C ASN A 266 1.00 -35.66 -9.42
N ILE A 267 1.47 -34.65 -8.67
CA ILE A 267 2.63 -34.66 -7.75
C ILE A 267 2.62 -35.76 -6.65
N PRO A 268 1.48 -36.28 -6.15
CA PRO A 268 1.47 -37.32 -5.11
C PRO A 268 2.18 -38.62 -5.51
N LEU A 269 2.18 -38.97 -6.80
CA LEU A 269 2.70 -40.25 -7.30
C LEU A 269 4.24 -40.36 -7.21
N ILE A 270 4.94 -39.22 -7.23
CA ILE A 270 6.41 -39.18 -7.18
C ILE A 270 6.90 -39.36 -5.74
N VAL A 271 6.14 -38.88 -4.76
CA VAL A 271 6.46 -38.98 -3.33
C VAL A 271 6.37 -40.43 -2.86
N ASP A 272 5.38 -41.18 -3.34
CA ASP A 272 5.18 -42.59 -2.98
C ASP A 272 6.32 -43.51 -3.50
N ASN A 273 6.84 -43.22 -4.70
CA ASN A 273 7.92 -44.00 -5.30
C ASN A 273 9.27 -43.79 -4.59
N VAL A 274 9.51 -42.60 -4.01
CA VAL A 274 10.75 -42.28 -3.28
C VAL A 274 10.72 -42.87 -1.85
N LEU A 275 9.54 -42.95 -1.24
CA LEU A 275 9.37 -43.56 0.08
C LEU A 275 9.53 -45.09 0.03
N ALA A 276 9.10 -45.72 -1.06
CA ALA A 276 9.24 -47.17 -1.28
C ALA A 276 10.70 -47.63 -1.49
N ALA A 277 11.59 -46.77 -2.00
CA ALA A 277 12.95 -47.15 -2.37
C ALA A 277 13.93 -47.28 -1.17
N ASN A 278 13.64 -46.68 -0.02
CA ASN A 278 14.65 -46.50 1.05
C ASN A 278 14.50 -47.39 2.29
N ASN A 279 13.46 -48.23 2.42
CA ASN A 279 13.29 -49.23 3.48
C ASN A 279 13.69 -48.81 4.92
N VAL A 280 13.57 -47.54 5.27
CA VAL A 280 13.67 -47.07 6.65
C VAL A 280 12.27 -47.16 7.22
N LYS A 281 12.08 -48.04 8.21
CA LYS A 281 10.80 -48.18 8.92
C LYS A 281 10.82 -47.33 10.19
N PRO A 282 10.28 -46.09 10.17
CA PRO A 282 10.08 -45.33 11.41
C PRO A 282 9.00 -46.01 12.26
N LYS A 283 9.09 -45.87 13.58
CA LYS A 283 8.03 -46.30 14.51
C LYS A 283 6.74 -45.56 14.12
N SER A 284 5.68 -46.32 13.87
CA SER A 284 4.38 -45.89 13.31
C SER A 284 3.69 -44.71 14.00
N THR A 285 4.08 -44.39 15.23
CA THR A 285 3.55 -43.25 16.00
C THR A 285 4.15 -41.92 15.56
N GLN A 286 5.40 -41.90 15.08
CA GLN A 286 6.14 -40.65 14.83
C GLN A 286 5.89 -40.09 13.42
N GLU A 287 5.56 -40.93 12.45
CA GLU A 287 5.28 -40.51 11.06
C GLU A 287 3.88 -39.89 10.92
N ALA A 288 2.89 -40.43 11.66
CA ALA A 288 1.55 -39.86 11.73
C ALA A 288 1.56 -38.48 12.41
N ASP A 289 2.31 -38.33 13.50
CA ASP A 289 2.47 -37.05 14.20
C ASP A 289 3.18 -36.00 13.33
N ILE A 290 4.22 -36.40 12.57
CA ILE A 290 4.93 -35.50 11.65
C ILE A 290 4.04 -35.09 10.46
N LYS A 291 3.27 -36.03 9.87
CA LYS A 291 2.34 -35.73 8.77
C LYS A 291 1.22 -34.80 9.21
N ALA A 292 0.61 -35.06 10.38
CA ALA A 292 -0.40 -34.18 10.96
C ALA A 292 0.16 -32.78 11.24
N THR A 293 1.37 -32.67 11.78
CA THR A 293 2.02 -31.38 12.02
C THR A 293 2.29 -30.60 10.72
N ILE A 294 2.67 -31.29 9.63
CA ILE A 294 2.89 -30.65 8.32
C ILE A 294 1.57 -30.18 7.71
N GLU A 295 0.51 -30.98 7.83
CA GLU A 295 -0.83 -30.62 7.36
C GLU A 295 -1.42 -29.43 8.13
N ASP A 296 -1.23 -29.39 9.45
CA ASP A 296 -1.60 -28.23 10.30
C ASP A 296 -0.82 -26.96 9.92
N ILE A 297 0.46 -27.07 9.56
CA ILE A 297 1.28 -25.93 9.12
C ILE A 297 0.83 -25.43 7.74
N ASN A 298 0.56 -26.35 6.81
CA ASN A 298 0.12 -25.99 5.46
C ASN A 298 -1.26 -25.33 5.49
N THR A 299 -2.21 -25.90 6.25
CA THR A 299 -3.55 -25.30 6.42
C THR A 299 -3.48 -23.93 7.10
N ALA A 300 -2.65 -23.76 8.14
CA ALA A 300 -2.43 -22.45 8.77
C ALA A 300 -1.74 -21.44 7.85
N SER A 301 -0.88 -21.89 6.93
CA SER A 301 -0.27 -21.06 5.88
C SER A 301 -1.33 -20.58 4.89
N ASP A 302 -2.16 -21.49 4.39
CA ASP A 302 -3.22 -21.18 3.41
C ASP A 302 -4.26 -20.21 4.01
N ASP A 303 -4.65 -20.41 5.27
CA ASP A 303 -5.56 -19.51 5.99
C ASP A 303 -4.99 -18.09 6.14
N LEU A 304 -3.70 -17.98 6.46
CA LEU A 304 -3.01 -16.69 6.57
C LEU A 304 -2.89 -15.99 5.21
N GLU A 305 -2.58 -16.73 4.15
CA GLU A 305 -2.53 -16.19 2.78
C GLU A 305 -3.90 -15.68 2.33
N ALA A 306 -4.97 -16.43 2.60
CA ALA A 306 -6.33 -16.02 2.28
C ALA A 306 -6.75 -14.75 3.05
N GLU A 307 -6.35 -14.61 4.32
CA GLU A 307 -6.61 -13.40 5.11
C GLU A 307 -5.86 -12.18 4.55
N ILE A 308 -4.59 -12.35 4.19
CA ILE A 308 -3.78 -11.30 3.56
C ILE A 308 -4.39 -10.87 2.22
N ASP A 309 -4.81 -11.81 1.38
CA ASP A 309 -5.46 -11.52 0.10
C ASP A 309 -6.79 -10.78 0.27
N ALA A 310 -7.59 -11.17 1.27
CA ALA A 310 -8.82 -10.46 1.61
C ALA A 310 -8.54 -9.01 2.04
N LEU A 311 -7.49 -8.77 2.84
CA LEU A 311 -7.06 -7.42 3.22
C LEU A 311 -6.59 -6.59 2.02
N TRP A 312 -5.81 -7.18 1.12
CA TRP A 312 -5.36 -6.51 -0.11
C TRP A 312 -6.53 -6.19 -1.05
N LYS A 313 -7.48 -7.11 -1.21
CA LYS A 313 -8.70 -6.87 -1.99
C LYS A 313 -9.50 -5.70 -1.41
N GLY A 314 -9.72 -5.69 -0.09
CA GLY A 314 -10.37 -4.57 0.58
C GLY A 314 -9.62 -3.25 0.44
N ALA A 315 -8.28 -3.27 0.42
CA ALA A 315 -7.48 -2.08 0.14
C ALA A 315 -7.63 -1.60 -1.32
N LYS A 316 -7.67 -2.53 -2.28
CA LYS A 316 -7.88 -2.24 -3.71
C LYS A 316 -9.25 -1.61 -3.96
N ASP A 317 -10.31 -2.14 -3.33
CA ASP A 317 -11.66 -1.60 -3.47
C ASP A 317 -11.77 -0.16 -2.97
N LYS A 318 -11.13 0.13 -1.82
CA LYS A 318 -11.04 1.51 -1.28
C LYS A 318 -10.25 2.44 -2.19
N ASN A 319 -9.16 1.96 -2.78
CA ASN A 319 -8.36 2.72 -3.74
C ASN A 319 -9.18 3.07 -4.98
N ILE A 320 -9.92 2.12 -5.54
CA ILE A 320 -10.81 2.37 -6.69
C ILE A 320 -11.83 3.45 -6.33
N ALA A 321 -12.49 3.34 -5.17
CA ALA A 321 -13.46 4.33 -4.71
C ALA A 321 -12.83 5.73 -4.52
N PHE A 322 -11.65 5.80 -3.91
CA PHE A 322 -10.93 7.05 -3.68
C PHE A 322 -10.51 7.71 -5.00
N LYS A 323 -9.87 6.95 -5.91
CA LYS A 323 -9.49 7.44 -7.24
C LYS A 323 -10.71 7.87 -8.05
N ARG A 324 -11.81 7.12 -8.00
CA ARG A 324 -13.07 7.49 -8.65
C ARG A 324 -13.58 8.83 -8.14
N SER A 325 -13.55 9.05 -6.82
CA SER A 325 -13.94 10.34 -6.22
C SER A 325 -13.06 11.49 -6.71
N GLN A 326 -11.73 11.30 -6.74
CA GLN A 326 -10.81 12.34 -7.24
C GLN A 326 -11.05 12.64 -8.73
N ARG A 327 -11.18 11.59 -9.55
CA ARG A 327 -11.45 11.72 -10.99
C ARG A 327 -12.78 12.41 -11.27
N ARG A 328 -13.84 12.11 -10.51
CA ARG A 328 -15.13 12.83 -10.62
C ARG A 328 -15.02 14.30 -10.26
N LEU A 329 -14.30 14.63 -9.19
CA LEU A 329 -14.06 16.04 -8.81
C LEU A 329 -13.27 16.77 -9.90
N LEU A 330 -12.25 16.12 -10.46
CA LEU A 330 -11.46 16.66 -11.56
C LEU A 330 -12.29 16.82 -12.83
N ALA A 331 -13.10 15.82 -13.19
CA ALA A 331 -13.95 15.87 -14.38
C ALA A 331 -14.96 17.02 -14.31
N ASN A 332 -15.63 17.16 -13.16
CA ASN A 332 -16.51 18.29 -12.89
C ASN A 332 -15.76 19.63 -12.92
N PHE A 333 -14.52 19.68 -12.40
CA PHE A 333 -13.71 20.88 -12.45
C PHE A 333 -13.36 21.27 -13.89
N ILE A 334 -12.90 20.31 -14.71
CA ILE A 334 -12.60 20.53 -16.13
C ILE A 334 -13.83 21.12 -16.82
N TYR A 335 -15.01 20.51 -16.64
CA TYR A 335 -16.24 20.96 -17.29
C TYR A 335 -16.67 22.36 -16.81
N GLU A 336 -16.73 22.61 -15.51
CA GLU A 336 -17.30 23.86 -15.00
C GLU A 336 -16.34 25.05 -15.02
N PHE A 337 -15.03 24.82 -14.83
CA PHE A 337 -14.04 25.88 -14.60
C PHE A 337 -12.96 26.03 -15.68
N GLU A 338 -12.66 24.99 -16.46
CA GLU A 338 -11.66 25.10 -17.54
C GLU A 338 -12.28 25.11 -18.93
N ALA A 339 -13.39 24.40 -19.12
CA ALA A 339 -14.09 24.37 -20.39
C ALA A 339 -15.01 25.57 -20.57
N ASP A 340 -14.90 26.19 -21.74
CA ASP A 340 -15.69 27.34 -22.12
C ASP A 340 -17.05 26.91 -22.69
N SER A 341 -18.07 27.73 -22.46
CA SER A 341 -19.41 27.54 -23.07
C SER A 341 -19.51 28.09 -24.48
N ARG A 342 -18.48 28.80 -24.96
CA ARG A 342 -18.44 29.44 -26.28
C ARG A 342 -17.03 29.28 -26.86
N SER A 343 -16.92 28.77 -28.08
CA SER A 343 -15.66 28.74 -28.84
C SER A 343 -15.74 29.51 -30.15
N ARG A 344 -14.57 29.74 -30.75
CA ARG A 344 -14.43 30.26 -32.12
C ARG A 344 -14.70 29.20 -33.19
N CYS A 345 -14.59 27.94 -32.81
CA CYS A 345 -14.87 26.77 -33.61
C CYS A 345 -16.33 26.33 -33.42
N ALA A 346 -16.93 25.68 -34.42
CA ALA A 346 -18.22 25.02 -34.29
C ALA A 346 -18.10 23.80 -33.36
N HIS A 347 -19.09 23.62 -32.47
CA HIS A 347 -19.22 22.49 -31.56
C HIS A 347 -20.69 22.11 -31.40
N SER A 348 -20.98 20.94 -30.84
CA SER A 348 -22.35 20.44 -30.68
C SER A 348 -23.14 21.28 -29.67
N PRO A 349 -24.49 21.33 -29.77
CA PRO A 349 -25.30 22.02 -28.78
C PRO A 349 -25.15 21.37 -27.40
N ASP A 350 -25.23 22.19 -26.35
CA ASP A 350 -25.13 21.78 -24.93
C ASP A 350 -23.79 21.13 -24.51
N THR A 351 -22.73 21.33 -25.28
CA THR A 351 -21.36 20.93 -24.92
C THR A 351 -20.51 22.12 -24.51
N ARG A 352 -19.46 21.83 -23.73
CA ARG A 352 -18.40 22.78 -23.42
C ARG A 352 -17.11 22.35 -24.10
N VAL A 353 -16.23 23.31 -24.32
CA VAL A 353 -15.09 23.13 -25.22
C VAL A 353 -13.81 23.70 -24.63
N ILE A 354 -12.70 23.02 -24.90
CA ILE A 354 -11.35 23.48 -24.59
C ILE A 354 -10.56 23.49 -25.90
N GLU A 355 -10.01 24.65 -26.28
CA GLU A 355 -9.16 24.77 -27.45
C GLU A 355 -7.80 24.12 -27.16
N LEU A 356 -7.47 23.02 -27.84
CA LEU A 356 -6.19 22.31 -27.63
C LEU A 356 -5.08 22.93 -28.47
N ASN A 357 -5.41 23.28 -29.71
CA ASN A 357 -4.54 23.94 -30.68
C ASN A 357 -5.41 24.65 -31.74
N ASP A 358 -4.77 25.19 -32.80
CA ASP A 358 -5.49 25.92 -33.87
C ASP A 358 -6.46 25.05 -34.69
N TYR A 359 -6.35 23.73 -34.63
CA TYR A 359 -7.07 22.78 -35.49
C TYR A 359 -7.93 21.77 -34.73
N GLU A 360 -7.81 21.68 -33.41
CA GLU A 360 -8.46 20.67 -32.58
C GLU A 360 -9.01 21.29 -31.31
N LEU A 361 -10.19 20.85 -30.94
CA LEU A 361 -10.85 21.21 -29.69
C LEU A 361 -11.30 19.94 -28.96
N LEU A 362 -11.21 19.97 -27.64
CA LEU A 362 -11.76 18.96 -26.76
C LEU A 362 -13.19 19.36 -26.43
N GLU A 363 -14.14 18.60 -26.93
CA GLU A 363 -15.56 18.74 -26.64
C GLU A 363 -15.95 17.86 -25.45
N ILE A 364 -16.72 18.43 -24.53
CA ILE A 364 -17.12 17.79 -23.28
C ILE A 364 -18.63 17.87 -23.16
N SER A 365 -19.27 16.71 -23.13
CA SER A 365 -20.71 16.57 -22.92
C SER A 365 -21.00 15.90 -21.57
N LYS A 366 -22.12 16.27 -20.94
CA LYS A 366 -22.63 15.53 -19.78
C LYS A 366 -23.20 14.20 -20.24
N ASP A 367 -22.86 13.14 -19.54
CA ASP A 367 -23.36 11.80 -19.80
C ASP A 367 -23.73 11.17 -18.46
N ASP A 368 -25.02 11.27 -18.13
CA ASP A 368 -25.59 10.74 -16.89
C ASP A 368 -25.89 9.22 -16.98
N SER A 369 -25.36 8.51 -17.97
CA SER A 369 -25.51 7.06 -18.07
C SER A 369 -24.82 6.36 -16.90
N GLU A 370 -25.43 5.27 -16.41
CA GLU A 370 -24.85 4.47 -15.31
C GLU A 370 -23.52 3.79 -15.71
N GLU A 371 -23.24 3.68 -17.01
CA GLU A 371 -22.01 3.11 -17.55
C GLU A 371 -20.83 4.10 -17.47
N ASN A 372 -21.09 5.40 -17.52
CA ASN A 372 -20.05 6.41 -17.45
C ASN A 372 -19.73 6.78 -16.00
N GLU A 373 -18.69 6.15 -15.44
CA GLU A 373 -18.30 6.38 -14.06
C GLU A 373 -17.94 7.85 -13.74
N LEU A 374 -17.56 8.65 -14.74
CA LEU A 374 -17.13 10.05 -14.57
C LEU A 374 -18.28 11.05 -14.70
N GLY A 375 -19.36 10.70 -15.42
CA GLY A 375 -20.49 11.60 -15.70
C GLY A 375 -20.26 12.57 -16.87
N TYR A 376 -19.12 12.45 -17.55
CA TYR A 376 -18.72 13.33 -18.66
C TYR A 376 -18.08 12.49 -19.76
N ASN A 377 -18.34 12.87 -21.01
CA ASN A 377 -17.68 12.29 -22.16
C ASN A 377 -16.73 13.33 -22.77
N TYR A 378 -15.55 12.87 -23.19
CA TYR A 378 -14.46 13.69 -23.72
C TYR A 378 -14.17 13.25 -25.15
N VAL A 379 -14.36 14.14 -26.11
CA VAL A 379 -14.14 13.85 -27.53
C VAL A 379 -13.29 14.94 -28.16
N VAL A 380 -12.20 14.55 -28.81
CA VAL A 380 -11.39 15.48 -29.60
C VAL A 380 -11.99 15.59 -30.99
N VAL A 381 -12.32 16.81 -31.42
CA VAL A 381 -12.88 17.09 -32.74
C VAL A 381 -12.09 18.21 -33.43
N ALA A 382 -12.13 18.23 -34.76
CA ALA A 382 -11.44 19.25 -35.55
C ALA A 382 -12.17 20.60 -35.46
N CYS A 383 -11.40 21.69 -35.28
CA CYS A 383 -11.91 23.05 -35.27
C CYS A 383 -12.38 23.47 -36.65
N GLN A 384 -13.70 23.68 -36.77
CA GLN A 384 -14.30 24.32 -37.94
C GLN A 384 -14.61 25.77 -37.60
N SER A 385 -13.84 26.72 -38.15
CA SER A 385 -14.06 28.16 -37.93
C SER A 385 -14.14 28.91 -39.24
N ALA A 386 -14.77 30.09 -39.23
CA ALA A 386 -14.88 30.94 -40.42
C ALA A 386 -13.52 31.37 -41.00
N ALA A 387 -12.44 31.35 -40.19
CA ALA A 387 -11.08 31.70 -40.61
C ALA A 387 -10.31 30.50 -41.22
N ILE A 388 -10.60 29.29 -40.77
CA ILE A 388 -10.01 28.04 -41.26
C ILE A 388 -11.00 27.48 -42.28
N GLY A 389 -10.98 28.02 -43.50
CA GLY A 389 -12.00 27.75 -44.51
C GLY A 389 -12.30 26.26 -44.71
N ASN A 390 -13.60 25.92 -44.81
CA ASN A 390 -14.10 24.56 -45.05
C ASN A 390 -13.40 23.88 -46.24
N LYS A 391 -12.41 23.03 -45.95
CA LYS A 391 -11.92 21.98 -46.84
C LYS A 391 -11.98 20.71 -46.01
N SER A 392 -12.81 19.71 -46.25
CA SER A 392 -13.58 19.28 -47.43
C SER A 392 -14.44 18.07 -47.02
N THR A 393 -15.67 17.93 -47.55
CA THR A 393 -16.16 16.74 -48.31
C THR A 393 -17.68 16.83 -48.59
N GLY A 394 -18.05 16.83 -49.88
CA GLY A 394 -19.23 16.11 -50.37
C GLY A 394 -20.54 16.88 -50.63
N SER A 395 -20.63 17.60 -51.76
CA SER A 395 -21.60 17.28 -52.84
C SER A 395 -21.53 18.36 -53.92
N GLN A 396 -21.06 17.98 -55.11
CA GLN A 396 -21.34 18.74 -56.33
C GLN A 396 -22.83 18.59 -56.62
N SER A 397 -23.63 19.60 -56.28
CA SER A 397 -24.89 19.83 -56.97
C SER A 397 -24.60 20.59 -58.25
N SER A 398 -24.50 19.86 -59.36
CA SER A 398 -24.67 20.43 -60.69
C SER A 398 -26.08 21.01 -60.77
N GLU A 399 -26.23 22.32 -60.63
CA GLU A 399 -27.48 23.00 -60.96
C GLU A 399 -27.25 23.92 -62.15
N VAL A 400 -27.98 23.58 -63.21
CA VAL A 400 -27.96 24.12 -64.55
C VAL A 400 -28.36 25.60 -64.52
N GLN A 401 -27.44 26.49 -64.89
CA GLN A 401 -27.81 27.85 -65.31
C GLN A 401 -28.13 27.84 -66.80
N ASN A 402 -29.43 27.86 -67.10
CA ASN A 402 -29.94 28.26 -68.41
C ASN A 402 -29.70 29.76 -68.61
N ALA A 403 -28.97 30.08 -69.68
CA ALA A 403 -28.99 31.38 -70.36
C ALA A 403 -30.41 31.61 -70.95
N GLU A 404 -30.98 32.80 -70.96
CA GLU A 404 -30.79 33.94 -71.89
C GLU A 404 -32.01 34.90 -71.67
N PRO A 405 -32.10 36.09 -72.31
CA PRO A 405 -31.11 36.83 -73.10
C PRO A 405 -30.75 38.24 -72.56
#